data_AF-A0A074VGH5-F1
#
_entry.id   AF-A0A074VGH5-F1
#
_cell.length_a   1.000
_cell.length_b   1.000
_cell.length_c   1.000
_cell.angle_alpha   90.00
_cell.angle_beta   90.00
_cell.angle_gamma   90.00
#
_symmetry.space_group_name_H-M   'P 1'
#
loop_
_entity.id
_entity.type
_entity.pdbx_description
1 polymer ?
#
loop_
_entity_poly.entity_id
_entity_poly.type
_entity_poly.pdbx_seq_one_letter_code
_entity_poly.pdbx_strand_id
1 'polypeptide(L)'
;KTVSWSSFPLFGRQIREHWNYDERAAQEDNEVACMWANANAFAARVTATASAFDSSDPRDFSLYAIWALRAALEDKDDVPDATVRAAAMWILYAGEVLRKQSKGKRSYEGKVAQAGNKYPNKEWNGFEMDRWRSWNNR
;
A
#
# COMPACT_ATOMS: atom_id res chain seq x y z
N LYS A 1 -8.57 30.01 -6.58
CA LYS A 1 -8.81 28.92 -7.56
C LYS A 1 -8.35 27.62 -6.94
N THR A 2 -9.26 26.68 -6.69
CA THR A 2 -8.88 25.37 -6.14
C THR A 2 -8.57 24.44 -7.32
N VAL A 3 -7.31 24.00 -7.44
CA VAL A 3 -6.88 23.06 -8.47
C VAL A 3 -7.36 21.66 -8.05
N SER A 4 -8.15 21.00 -8.91
CA SER A 4 -8.64 19.64 -8.65
C SER A 4 -7.54 18.62 -8.94
N TRP A 5 -7.45 17.53 -8.17
CA TRP A 5 -6.53 16.42 -8.46
C TRP A 5 -6.75 15.82 -9.85
N SER A 6 -7.99 15.86 -10.35
CA SER A 6 -8.32 15.44 -11.73
C SER A 6 -7.66 16.29 -12.82
N SER A 7 -7.13 17.47 -12.48
CA SER A 7 -6.38 18.33 -13.41
C SER A 7 -4.89 17.99 -13.52
N PHE A 8 -4.41 16.97 -12.80
CA PHE A 8 -3.08 16.40 -12.96
C PHE A 8 -3.16 15.02 -13.64
N PRO A 9 -3.47 14.96 -14.95
CA PRO A 9 -3.75 13.70 -15.65
C PRO A 9 -2.58 12.71 -15.66
N LEU A 10 -1.35 13.18 -15.40
CA LEU A 10 -0.16 12.34 -15.38
C LEU A 10 0.28 11.93 -13.97
N PHE A 11 -0.32 12.46 -12.91
CA PHE A 11 0.18 12.27 -11.55
C PHE A 11 0.14 10.80 -11.10
N GLY A 12 -0.97 10.10 -11.35
CA GLY A 12 -1.06 8.66 -11.05
C GLY A 12 -0.06 7.83 -11.85
N ARG A 13 0.19 8.21 -13.12
CA ARG A 13 1.19 7.56 -13.98
C ARG A 13 2.60 7.77 -13.44
N GLN A 14 2.95 8.98 -13.03
CA GLN A 14 4.26 9.31 -12.47
C GLN A 14 4.52 8.52 -11.17
N ILE A 15 3.53 8.43 -10.27
CA ILE A 15 3.68 7.62 -9.06
C ILE A 15 3.93 6.15 -9.44
N ARG A 16 3.18 5.61 -10.40
CA ARG A 16 3.37 4.23 -10.87
C ARG A 16 4.78 4.00 -11.43
N GLU A 17 5.30 4.93 -12.23
CA GLU A 17 6.65 4.86 -12.82
C GLU A 17 7.75 4.92 -11.74
N HIS A 18 7.51 5.63 -10.63
CA HIS A 18 8.42 5.66 -9.48
C HIS A 18 8.24 4.49 -8.50
N TRP A 19 7.23 3.64 -8.71
CA TRP A 19 6.92 2.51 -7.81
C TRP A 19 7.75 1.25 -8.13
N ASN A 20 9.08 1.42 -8.27
CA ASN A 20 10.05 0.37 -8.58
C ASN A 20 10.97 0.12 -7.38
N TYR A 21 10.54 -0.76 -6.47
CA TYR A 21 11.33 -1.11 -5.30
C TYR A 21 12.48 -2.06 -5.65
N ASP A 22 13.72 -1.63 -5.40
CA ASP A 22 14.90 -2.49 -5.40
C ASP A 22 15.24 -2.86 -3.94
N GLU A 23 14.78 -4.04 -3.52
CA GLU A 23 14.99 -4.54 -2.16
C GLU A 23 16.49 -4.69 -1.83
N ARG A 24 17.29 -5.14 -2.79
CA ARG A 24 18.71 -5.36 -2.58
C ARG A 24 19.44 -4.04 -2.37
N ALA A 25 19.17 -3.06 -3.24
CA ALA A 25 19.75 -1.73 -3.10
C ALA A 25 19.32 -1.08 -1.77
N ALA A 26 18.07 -1.25 -1.34
CA ALA A 26 17.59 -0.73 -0.07
C ALA A 26 18.19 -1.41 1.17
N GLN A 27 18.67 -2.66 1.04
CA GLN A 27 19.41 -3.33 2.12
C GLN A 27 20.87 -2.87 2.20
N GLU A 28 21.48 -2.55 1.05
CA GLU A 28 22.88 -2.12 0.96
C GLU A 28 23.04 -0.61 1.25
N ASP A 29 22.04 0.22 0.93
CA ASP A 29 22.08 1.68 1.05
C ASP A 29 20.89 2.25 1.84
N ASN A 30 21.21 2.95 2.94
CA ASN A 30 20.22 3.57 3.81
C ASN A 30 19.47 4.73 3.14
N GLU A 31 20.10 5.47 2.23
CA GLU A 31 19.45 6.55 1.50
C GLU A 31 18.35 5.99 0.60
N VAL A 32 18.64 4.90 -0.13
CA VAL A 32 17.65 4.18 -0.95
C VAL A 32 16.49 3.67 -0.10
N ALA A 33 16.77 3.06 1.06
CA ALA A 33 15.73 2.64 2.00
C ALA A 33 14.85 3.81 2.48
N CYS A 34 15.48 4.95 2.79
CA CYS A 34 14.78 6.16 3.22
C CYS A 34 13.92 6.77 2.09
N MET A 35 14.45 6.83 0.87
CA MET A 35 13.71 7.29 -0.30
C MET A 35 12.46 6.43 -0.55
N TRP A 36 12.60 5.11 -0.42
CA TRP A 36 11.46 4.19 -0.56
C TRP A 36 10.41 4.39 0.54
N ALA A 37 10.84 4.53 1.79
CA ALA A 37 9.93 4.85 2.89
C ALA A 37 9.21 6.18 2.66
N ASN A 38 9.91 7.21 2.18
CA ASN A 38 9.34 8.51 1.86
C ASN A 38 8.30 8.45 0.74
N ALA A 39 8.54 7.66 -0.31
CA ALA A 39 7.57 7.42 -1.38
C ALA A 39 6.28 6.76 -0.84
N ASN A 40 6.42 5.77 0.04
CA ASN A 40 5.30 5.12 0.70
C ASN A 40 4.55 6.08 1.63
N ALA A 41 5.27 6.89 2.42
CA ALA A 41 4.68 7.91 3.27
C ALA A 41 3.88 8.95 2.48
N PHE A 42 4.40 9.40 1.34
CA PHE A 42 3.72 10.34 0.47
C PHE A 42 2.42 9.75 -0.08
N ALA A 43 2.47 8.57 -0.71
CA ALA A 43 1.28 7.92 -1.27
C ALA A 43 0.23 7.59 -0.20
N ALA A 44 0.68 7.16 0.99
CA ALA A 44 -0.19 6.92 2.13
C ALA A 44 -0.93 8.19 2.57
N ARG A 45 -0.22 9.31 2.70
CA ARG A 45 -0.85 10.60 3.07
C ARG A 45 -1.84 11.09 2.01
N VAL A 46 -1.54 10.93 0.73
CA VAL A 46 -2.48 11.28 -0.34
C VAL A 46 -3.74 10.38 -0.25
N THR A 47 -3.54 9.07 -0.10
CA THR A 47 -4.63 8.08 0.07
C THR A 47 -5.47 8.35 1.31
N ALA A 48 -4.88 8.85 2.40
CA ALA A 48 -5.61 9.22 3.61
C ALA A 48 -6.66 10.32 3.36
N THR A 49 -6.49 11.12 2.30
CA THR A 49 -7.44 12.16 1.90
C THR A 49 -8.46 11.70 0.85
N ALA A 50 -8.30 10.47 0.32
CA ALA A 50 -9.21 9.89 -0.64
C ALA A 50 -10.51 9.44 0.03
N SER A 51 -11.59 9.38 -0.74
CA SER A 51 -12.82 8.74 -0.29
C SER A 51 -12.60 7.23 -0.13
N ALA A 52 -12.83 6.70 1.07
CA ALA A 52 -12.69 5.27 1.33
C ALA A 52 -13.70 4.39 0.55
N PHE A 53 -14.76 4.98 0.01
CA PHE A 53 -15.87 4.28 -0.65
C PHE A 53 -15.91 4.49 -2.16
N ASP A 54 -15.06 5.36 -2.69
CA ASP A 54 -14.98 5.64 -4.12
C ASP A 54 -13.67 5.09 -4.68
N SER A 55 -13.76 3.97 -5.40
CA SER A 55 -12.60 3.35 -6.05
C SER A 55 -12.05 4.14 -7.23
N SER A 56 -12.77 5.17 -7.69
CA SER A 56 -12.35 6.05 -8.80
C SER A 56 -11.66 7.32 -8.32
N ASP A 57 -11.52 7.54 -7.00
CA ASP A 57 -10.85 8.72 -6.46
C ASP A 57 -9.38 8.74 -6.93
N PRO A 58 -8.93 9.78 -7.66
CA PRO A 58 -7.58 9.82 -8.23
C PRO A 58 -6.46 9.90 -7.19
N ARG A 59 -6.80 10.10 -5.91
CA ARG A 59 -5.85 10.11 -4.78
C ARG A 59 -5.68 8.74 -4.15
N ASP A 60 -6.44 7.76 -4.60
CA ASP A 60 -6.49 6.46 -3.97
C ASP A 60 -5.39 5.54 -4.47
N PHE A 61 -4.33 5.44 -3.68
CA PHE A 61 -3.20 4.53 -3.92
C PHE A 61 -3.25 3.30 -3.01
N SER A 62 -4.41 2.95 -2.48
CA SER A 62 -4.58 1.84 -1.54
C SER A 62 -4.12 0.47 -2.07
N LEU A 63 -4.08 0.26 -3.39
CA LEU A 63 -3.50 -0.95 -3.98
C LEU A 63 -2.00 -1.09 -3.64
N TYR A 64 -1.28 0.03 -3.58
CA TYR A 64 0.14 0.03 -3.23
C TYR A 64 0.36 -0.28 -1.75
N ALA A 65 -0.60 0.11 -0.90
CA ALA A 65 -0.63 -0.31 0.50
C ALA A 65 -0.73 -1.83 0.61
N ILE A 66 -1.59 -2.49 -0.19
CA ILE A 66 -1.68 -3.96 -0.22
C ILE A 66 -0.34 -4.57 -0.59
N TRP A 67 0.35 -4.06 -1.60
CA TRP A 67 1.64 -4.62 -1.99
C TRP A 67 2.71 -4.45 -0.92
N ALA A 68 2.80 -3.27 -0.28
CA ALA A 68 3.75 -3.03 0.79
C ALA A 68 3.47 -3.92 2.02
N LEU A 69 2.20 -3.99 2.45
CA LEU A 69 1.78 -4.81 3.59
C LEU A 69 1.93 -6.30 3.29
N ARG A 70 1.62 -6.76 2.07
CA ARG A 70 1.82 -8.15 1.66
C ARG A 70 3.30 -8.53 1.70
N ALA A 71 4.17 -7.71 1.11
CA ALA A 71 5.61 -7.93 1.13
C ALA A 71 6.16 -8.02 2.55
N ALA A 72 5.69 -7.16 3.46
CA ALA A 72 6.17 -7.10 4.84
C ALA A 72 5.55 -8.14 5.79
N LEU A 73 4.30 -8.55 5.57
CA LEU A 73 3.53 -9.30 6.55
C LEU A 73 3.04 -10.66 6.05
N GLU A 74 3.01 -10.88 4.74
CA GLU A 74 2.39 -12.07 4.14
C GLU A 74 3.33 -12.92 3.28
N ASP A 75 4.39 -12.37 2.69
CA ASP A 75 5.17 -13.10 1.68
C ASP A 75 6.31 -13.97 2.23
N LYS A 76 7.06 -13.50 3.23
CA LYS A 76 8.22 -14.22 3.80
C LYS A 76 8.44 -13.90 5.28
N ASP A 77 9.13 -14.77 6.01
CA ASP A 77 9.45 -14.57 7.44
C ASP A 77 10.65 -13.65 7.64
N ASP A 78 11.69 -13.81 6.82
CA ASP A 78 12.86 -12.93 6.82
C ASP A 78 12.60 -11.72 5.92
N VAL A 79 12.10 -10.65 6.53
CA VAL A 79 11.68 -9.43 5.85
C VAL A 79 12.70 -8.33 6.12
N PRO A 80 13.26 -7.68 5.08
CA PRO A 80 14.20 -6.59 5.27
C PRO A 80 13.57 -5.40 6.02
N ASP A 81 14.35 -4.73 6.86
CA ASP A 81 13.93 -3.53 7.60
C ASP A 81 13.34 -2.44 6.70
N ALA A 82 13.90 -2.25 5.50
CA ALA A 82 13.39 -1.28 4.53
C ALA A 82 11.95 -1.61 4.07
N THR A 83 11.65 -2.90 3.88
CA THR A 83 10.31 -3.40 3.51
C THR A 83 9.33 -3.19 4.66
N VAL A 84 9.74 -3.47 5.90
CA VAL A 84 8.93 -3.21 7.11
C VAL A 84 8.66 -1.72 7.28
N ARG A 85 9.68 -0.87 7.12
CA ARG A 85 9.57 0.59 7.22
C ARG A 85 8.58 1.14 6.21
N ALA A 86 8.64 0.69 4.96
CA ALA A 86 7.71 1.10 3.91
C ALA A 86 6.26 0.73 4.25
N ALA A 87 6.02 -0.51 4.72
CA ALA A 87 4.70 -0.97 5.15
C ALA A 87 4.17 -0.17 6.34
N ALA A 88 5.03 0.15 7.32
CA ALA A 88 4.66 0.94 8.50
C ALA A 88 4.12 2.33 8.13
N MET A 89 4.62 2.95 7.05
CA MET A 89 4.13 4.26 6.60
C MET A 89 2.65 4.23 6.19
N TRP A 90 2.18 3.12 5.61
CA TRP A 90 0.77 2.95 5.25
C TRP A 90 -0.13 2.82 6.46
N ILE A 91 0.30 2.06 7.48
CA ILE A 91 -0.45 1.96 8.73
C ILE A 91 -0.49 3.32 9.44
N LEU A 92 0.67 4.00 9.51
CA LEU A 92 0.80 5.28 10.20
C LEU A 92 -0.05 6.39 9.60
N TYR A 93 -0.05 6.53 8.27
CA TYR A 93 -0.69 7.66 7.62
C TYR A 93 -2.05 7.35 7.00
N ALA A 94 -2.28 6.11 6.54
CA ALA A 94 -3.52 5.72 5.86
C ALA A 94 -4.35 4.68 6.62
N GLY A 95 -3.91 4.22 7.79
CA GLY A 95 -4.50 3.08 8.50
C GLY A 95 -6.01 3.19 8.73
N GLU A 96 -6.52 4.39 9.01
CA GLU A 96 -7.97 4.60 9.17
C GLU A 96 -8.75 4.36 7.86
N VAL A 97 -8.26 4.90 6.74
CA VAL A 97 -8.87 4.70 5.42
C VAL A 97 -8.79 3.23 5.01
N LEU A 98 -7.63 2.58 5.21
CA LEU A 98 -7.46 1.17 4.88
C LEU A 98 -8.39 0.28 5.73
N ARG A 99 -8.54 0.57 7.03
CA ARG A 99 -9.51 -0.13 7.89
C ARG A 99 -10.95 0.08 7.43
N LYS A 100 -11.33 1.29 6.98
CA LYS A 100 -12.65 1.56 6.40
C LYS A 100 -12.85 0.74 5.11
N GLN A 101 -11.85 0.68 4.24
CA GLN A 101 -11.88 -0.16 3.03
C GLN A 101 -11.98 -1.66 3.37
N SER A 102 -11.30 -2.14 4.41
CA SER A 102 -11.44 -3.52 4.91
C SER A 102 -12.85 -3.84 5.41
N LYS A 103 -13.50 -2.90 6.10
CA LYS A 103 -14.92 -3.04 6.48
C LYS A 103 -15.83 -3.06 5.25
N GLY A 104 -15.52 -2.23 4.26
CA GLY A 104 -16.23 -2.16 2.98
C GLY A 104 -15.93 -3.30 2.02
N LYS A 105 -15.06 -4.25 2.39
CA LYS A 105 -14.62 -5.39 1.55
C LYS A 105 -14.15 -4.95 0.16
N ARG A 106 -13.35 -3.89 0.09
CA ARG A 106 -12.82 -3.40 -1.19
C ARG A 106 -12.03 -4.51 -1.89
N SER A 107 -12.38 -4.79 -3.14
CA SER A 107 -11.69 -5.74 -4.01
C SER A 107 -11.11 -5.05 -5.24
N TYR A 108 -10.24 -5.76 -5.95
CA TYR A 108 -9.65 -5.31 -7.21
C TYR A 108 -9.91 -6.33 -8.31
N GLU A 109 -9.91 -5.89 -9.57
CA GLU A 109 -10.02 -6.80 -10.70
C GLU A 109 -8.72 -7.60 -10.91
N GLY A 110 -8.86 -8.84 -11.40
CA GLY A 110 -7.72 -9.75 -11.58
C GLY A 110 -7.13 -10.20 -10.25
N LYS A 111 -5.85 -10.59 -10.23
CA LYS A 111 -5.14 -11.09 -9.03
C LYS A 111 -4.15 -10.08 -8.43
N VAL A 112 -4.33 -8.80 -8.75
CA VAL A 112 -3.35 -7.75 -8.38
C VAL A 112 -3.25 -7.50 -6.88
N ALA A 113 -4.30 -7.86 -6.12
CA ALA A 113 -4.37 -7.65 -4.68
C ALA A 113 -4.46 -8.97 -3.90
N GLN A 114 -4.02 -10.08 -4.51
CA GLN A 114 -4.13 -11.41 -3.90
C GLN A 114 -3.35 -11.53 -2.57
N ALA A 115 -3.72 -12.52 -1.75
CA ALA A 115 -3.00 -12.91 -0.55
C ALA A 115 -1.52 -13.27 -0.83
N GLY A 116 -0.65 -13.06 0.15
CA GLY A 116 0.74 -13.48 0.11
C GLY A 116 0.96 -14.95 0.47
N ASN A 117 2.19 -15.41 0.31
CA ASN A 117 2.55 -16.84 0.38
C ASN A 117 2.25 -17.52 1.71
N LYS A 118 2.23 -16.78 2.83
CA LYS A 118 1.87 -17.30 4.16
C LYS A 118 0.39 -17.65 4.30
N TYR A 119 -0.43 -17.22 3.35
CA TYR A 119 -1.88 -17.40 3.37
C TYR A 119 -2.39 -18.07 2.08
N PRO A 120 -1.87 -19.26 1.71
CA PRO A 120 -2.15 -19.89 0.41
C PRO A 120 -3.63 -20.29 0.22
N ASN A 121 -4.36 -20.48 1.32
CA ASN A 121 -5.77 -20.87 1.33
C ASN A 121 -6.72 -19.67 1.52
N LYS A 122 -6.21 -18.44 1.54
CA LYS A 122 -7.04 -17.23 1.66
C LYS A 122 -7.35 -16.69 0.28
N GLU A 123 -8.63 -16.49 -0.01
CA GLU A 123 -9.11 -15.95 -1.29
C GLU A 123 -9.11 -14.41 -1.35
N TRP A 124 -8.34 -13.75 -0.47
CA TRP A 124 -8.27 -12.30 -0.41
C TRP A 124 -7.80 -11.74 -1.75
N ASN A 125 -8.50 -10.74 -2.26
CA ASN A 125 -8.11 -9.99 -3.46
C ASN A 125 -8.37 -8.49 -3.27
N GLY A 126 -7.93 -7.98 -2.13
CA GLY A 126 -8.22 -6.63 -1.69
C GLY A 126 -8.12 -6.49 -0.17
N PHE A 127 -8.92 -5.57 0.36
CA PHE A 127 -9.06 -5.31 1.78
C PHE A 127 -10.22 -6.08 2.37
N GLU A 128 -9.91 -6.91 3.36
CA GLU A 128 -10.90 -7.62 4.16
C GLU A 128 -10.58 -7.49 5.64
N MET A 129 -11.60 -7.58 6.49
CA MET A 129 -11.40 -7.47 7.94
C MET A 129 -10.56 -8.62 8.51
N ASP A 130 -10.66 -9.82 7.95
CA ASP A 130 -9.83 -10.96 8.36
C ASP A 130 -8.36 -10.70 8.03
N ARG A 131 -8.08 -10.24 6.80
CA ARG A 131 -6.75 -9.81 6.36
C ARG A 131 -6.18 -8.70 7.23
N TRP A 132 -6.97 -7.65 7.48
CA TRP A 132 -6.58 -6.53 8.35
C TRP A 132 -6.19 -6.98 9.76
N ARG A 133 -6.97 -7.90 10.35
CA ARG A 133 -6.67 -8.45 11.68
C ARG A 133 -5.38 -9.25 11.69
N SER A 134 -5.08 -9.97 10.61
CA SER A 134 -3.83 -10.73 10.49
C SER A 134 -2.59 -9.84 10.51
N TRP A 135 -2.70 -8.60 9.99
CA TRP A 135 -1.63 -7.60 10.02
C TRP A 135 -1.42 -6.98 11.40
N ASN A 136 -2.51 -6.75 12.15
CA ASN A 136 -2.46 -6.09 13.46
C ASN A 136 -1.88 -6.98 14.58
N ASN A 137 -1.70 -8.28 14.33
CA ASN A 137 -1.21 -9.25 15.30
C ASN A 137 0.30 -9.56 15.12
N ARG A 138 1.03 -8.71 14.39
CA ARG A 138 2.46 -8.82 14.12
C ARG A 138 3.13 -7.49 14.43
#